data_AF-A0A3N5W8H5-F1
#
_entry.id   AF-A0A3N5W8H5-F1
#
_cell.length_a   1.000
_cell.length_b   1.000
_cell.length_c   1.000
_cell.angle_alpha   90.00
_cell.angle_beta   90.00
_cell.angle_gamma   90.00
#
_symmetry.space_group_name_H-M   'P 1'
#
loop_
_entity.id
_entity.type
_entity.pdbx_description
1 polymer ?
#
loop_
_entity_poly.entity_id
_entity_poly.type
_entity_poly.pdbx_seq_one_letter_code
_entity_poly.pdbx_strand_id
1 'polypeptide(L)'
;MLEKYFSAPKTLDRLRGGLSGPYIDGFADALKQEGYSPASAVRYLRIAAHLGRFVQRKGGSLADIDPSMLDAFRRHLRRCHCPLSNGGRTN
;
A
#
# COMPACT_ATOMS: atom_id res chain seq x y z
N MET A 1 8.83 4.67 -10.21
CA MET A 1 9.61 3.43 -10.13
C MET A 1 9.96 3.15 -8.68
N LEU A 2 9.42 2.03 -8.21
CA LEU A 2 9.41 1.58 -6.83
C LEU A 2 10.80 1.30 -6.26
N GLU A 3 11.76 1.00 -7.13
CA GLU A 3 13.18 0.72 -6.85
C GLU A 3 13.88 1.89 -6.15
N LYS A 4 13.37 3.11 -6.31
CA LYS A 4 13.86 4.30 -5.59
C LYS A 4 13.65 4.22 -4.07
N TYR A 5 12.70 3.39 -3.63
CA TYR A 5 12.27 3.28 -2.24
C TYR A 5 12.53 1.89 -1.64
N PHE A 6 12.66 0.86 -2.47
CA PHE A 6 12.86 -0.52 -2.03
C PHE A 6 13.92 -1.21 -2.90
N SER A 7 14.94 -1.79 -2.27
CA SER A 7 16.02 -2.52 -2.97
C SER A 7 15.84 -4.04 -2.95
N ALA A 8 15.10 -4.59 -1.99
CA ALA A 8 14.93 -6.03 -1.84
C ALA A 8 13.96 -6.59 -2.92
N PRO A 9 14.40 -7.51 -3.79
CA PRO A 9 13.57 -8.05 -4.88
C PRO A 9 12.25 -8.64 -4.39
N LYS A 10 12.30 -9.47 -3.32
CA LYS A 10 11.11 -10.04 -2.66
C LYS A 10 10.08 -8.99 -2.23
N THR A 11 10.52 -7.77 -1.89
CA THR A 11 9.62 -6.67 -1.54
C THR A 11 8.99 -6.05 -2.77
N LEU A 12 9.76 -5.84 -3.83
CA LEU A 12 9.27 -5.33 -5.11
C LEU A 12 8.21 -6.27 -5.71
N ASP A 13 8.50 -7.57 -5.80
CA ASP A 13 7.57 -8.60 -6.27
C ASP A 13 6.26 -8.59 -5.46
N ARG A 14 6.37 -8.53 -4.13
CA ARG A 14 5.20 -8.49 -3.26
C ARG A 14 4.33 -7.26 -3.49
N LEU A 15 4.94 -6.09 -3.68
CA LEU A 15 4.21 -4.84 -3.91
C LEU A 15 3.56 -4.79 -5.31
N ARG A 16 4.21 -5.40 -6.31
CA ARG A 16 3.72 -5.50 -7.70
C ARG A 16 2.73 -6.65 -7.93
N GLY A 17 2.74 -7.70 -7.09
CA GLY A 17 1.86 -8.86 -7.24
C GLY A 17 0.45 -8.72 -6.65
N GLY A 18 0.14 -7.60 -6.00
CA GLY A 18 -1.17 -7.34 -5.39
C GLY A 18 -2.14 -6.61 -6.31
N LEU A 19 -3.38 -6.41 -5.83
CA LEU A 19 -4.41 -5.66 -6.55
C LEU A 19 -3.97 -4.23 -6.93
N SER A 20 -3.12 -3.59 -6.10
CA SER A 20 -2.53 -2.28 -6.36
C SER A 20 -1.30 -2.31 -7.27
N GLY A 21 -0.81 -3.50 -7.62
CA GLY A 21 0.45 -3.73 -8.32
C GLY A 21 0.62 -2.95 -9.62
N PRO A 22 -0.38 -2.96 -10.53
CA PRO A 22 -0.31 -2.18 -11.76
C PRO A 22 -0.14 -0.66 -11.57
N TYR A 23 -0.49 -0.14 -10.39
CA TYR A 23 -0.50 1.29 -10.09
C TYR A 23 0.65 1.73 -9.17
N ILE A 24 1.37 0.78 -8.55
CA ILE A 24 2.28 1.10 -7.44
C ILE A 24 3.53 1.85 -7.91
N ASP A 25 4.00 1.57 -9.12
CA ASP A 25 5.15 2.27 -9.71
C ASP A 25 4.82 3.72 -10.07
N GLY A 26 3.64 3.94 -10.65
CA GLY A 26 3.12 5.28 -10.94
C GLY A 26 2.87 6.09 -9.67
N PHE A 27 2.33 5.45 -8.62
CA PHE A 27 2.16 6.09 -7.33
C PHE A 27 3.51 6.47 -6.70
N ALA A 28 4.54 5.62 -6.82
CA ALA A 28 5.89 5.95 -6.37
C ALA A 28 6.48 7.16 -7.11
N ASP A 29 6.23 7.30 -8.42
CA ASP A 29 6.67 8.47 -9.17
C ASP A 29 5.90 9.74 -8.82
N ALA A 30 4.58 9.65 -8.61
CA ALA A 30 3.78 10.78 -8.14
C ALA A 30 4.27 11.29 -6.78
N LEU A 31 4.55 10.40 -5.82
CA LEU A 31 5.10 10.79 -4.52
C LEU A 31 6.44 11.51 -4.63
N LYS A 32 7.29 11.10 -5.59
CA LYS A 32 8.54 11.79 -5.86
C LYS A 32 8.30 13.18 -6.45
N GLN A 33 7.42 13.28 -7.45
CA GLN A 33 7.13 14.53 -8.16
C GLN A 33 6.53 15.58 -7.23
N GLU A 34 5.64 15.17 -6.33
CA GLU A 34 5.03 16.01 -5.30
C GLU A 34 5.99 16.35 -4.12
N GLY A 35 7.25 15.90 -4.18
CA GLY A 35 8.28 16.26 -3.19
C GLY A 35 8.14 15.58 -1.83
N TYR A 36 7.41 14.46 -1.74
CA TYR A 36 7.34 13.71 -0.48
C TYR A 36 8.71 13.16 -0.07
N SER A 37 8.99 13.23 1.23
CA SER A 37 10.19 12.62 1.80
C SER A 37 10.25 11.11 1.51
N PRO A 38 11.45 10.50 1.39
CA PRO A 38 11.58 9.06 1.19
C PRO A 38 10.86 8.22 2.26
N ALA A 39 10.89 8.67 3.52
CA ALA A 39 10.23 8.00 4.63
C ALA A 39 8.70 8.01 4.49
N SER A 40 8.12 9.16 4.11
CA SER A 40 6.68 9.30 3.85
C SER A 40 6.26 8.44 2.66
N ALA A 41 7.03 8.46 1.57
CA ALA A 41 6.73 7.69 0.38
C ALA A 41 6.72 6.18 0.65
N VAL A 42 7.73 5.66 1.37
CA VAL A 42 7.77 4.26 1.80
C VAL A 42 6.52 3.90 2.62
N ARG A 43 6.09 4.76 3.54
CA ARG A 43 4.89 4.52 4.36
C ARG A 43 3.63 4.46 3.50
N TYR A 44 3.46 5.38 2.55
CA TYR A 44 2.28 5.42 1.69
C TYR A 44 2.23 4.27 0.70
N LEU A 45 3.36 3.89 0.09
CA LEU A 45 3.45 2.71 -0.78
C LEU A 45 3.04 1.43 -0.03
N ARG A 46 3.50 1.30 1.22
CA ARG A 46 3.14 0.20 2.11
C ARG A 46 1.65 0.17 2.45
N ILE A 47 1.04 1.34 2.67
CA ILE A 47 -0.40 1.47 2.94
C ILE A 47 -1.22 1.15 1.68
N ALA A 48 -0.81 1.63 0.50
CA ALA A 48 -1.48 1.35 -0.77
C ALA A 48 -1.54 -0.16 -1.07
N ALA A 49 -0.42 -0.87 -0.89
CA ALA A 49 -0.38 -2.33 -1.02
C ALA A 49 -1.27 -3.04 0.01
N HIS A 50 -1.35 -2.52 1.24
CA HIS A 50 -2.21 -3.07 2.28
C HIS A 50 -3.69 -2.86 1.97
N LEU A 51 -4.07 -1.67 1.49
CA LEU A 51 -5.41 -1.37 1.04
C LEU A 51 -5.82 -2.31 -0.09
N GLY A 52 -4.98 -2.48 -1.12
CA GLY A 52 -5.26 -3.40 -2.23
C GLY A 52 -5.53 -4.84 -1.76
N ARG A 53 -4.76 -5.34 -0.77
CA ARG A 53 -5.01 -6.65 -0.16
C ARG A 53 -6.29 -6.70 0.67
N PHE A 54 -6.63 -5.62 1.37
CA PHE A 54 -7.87 -5.54 2.15
C PHE A 54 -9.09 -5.59 1.23
N VAL A 55 -9.09 -4.80 0.16
CA VAL A 55 -10.15 -4.76 -0.86
C VAL A 55 -10.31 -6.12 -1.54
N GLN A 56 -9.20 -6.73 -1.97
CA GLN A 56 -9.21 -8.06 -2.59
C GLN A 56 -9.84 -9.12 -1.67
N ARG A 57 -9.57 -9.10 -0.35
CA ARG A 57 -10.19 -10.02 0.61
C ARG A 57 -11.69 -9.78 0.82
N LYS A 58 -12.17 -8.58 0.53
CA LYS A 58 -13.60 -8.24 0.54
C LYS A 58 -14.29 -8.57 -0.79
N GLY A 59 -13.55 -9.10 -1.77
CA GLY A 59 -14.08 -9.45 -3.09
C GLY A 59 -14.29 -8.25 -4.03
N GLY A 60 -13.76 -7.07 -3.68
CA GLY A 60 -13.91 -5.86 -4.47
C GLY A 60 -12.72 -5.57 -5.39
N SER A 61 -12.87 -4.54 -6.22
CA SER A 61 -11.81 -3.92 -7.03
C SER A 61 -11.43 -2.55 -6.49
N LEU A 62 -10.33 -1.96 -6.99
CA LEU A 62 -9.95 -0.59 -6.61
C LEU A 62 -10.97 0.46 -7.06
N ALA A 63 -11.73 0.18 -8.13
CA ALA A 63 -12.76 1.07 -8.63
C ALA A 63 -13.98 1.13 -7.70
N ASP A 64 -14.18 0.10 -6.87
CA ASP A 64 -15.29 -0.01 -5.93
C ASP A 64 -14.97 0.63 -4.56
N ILE A 65 -13.81 1.29 -4.43
CA ILE A 65 -13.43 1.94 -3.17
C ILE A 65 -14.32 3.17 -2.97
N ASP A 66 -15.18 3.05 -1.97
CA ASP A 66 -16.05 4.12 -1.49
C ASP A 66 -15.65 4.57 -0.06
N PRO A 67 -16.25 5.64 0.47
CA PRO A 67 -15.99 6.08 1.84
C PRO A 67 -16.25 5.01 2.90
N SER A 68 -17.24 4.13 2.71
CA SER A 68 -17.59 3.06 3.65
C SER A 68 -16.47 2.00 3.73
N MET A 69 -15.88 1.66 2.59
CA MET A 69 -14.76 0.74 2.48
C MET A 69 -13.49 1.34 3.11
N LEU A 70 -13.25 2.64 2.91
CA LEU A 70 -12.14 3.35 3.57
C LEU A 70 -12.31 3.39 5.10
N ASP A 71 -13.53 3.60 5.58
CA ASP A 71 -13.85 3.54 7.00
C ASP A 71 -13.67 2.14 7.59
N ALA A 72 -14.09 1.11 6.84
CA ALA A 72 -13.83 -0.28 7.21
C ALA A 72 -12.34 -0.59 7.28
N PHE A 73 -11.55 -0.08 6.32
CA PHE A 73 -10.10 -0.21 6.34
C PHE A 73 -9.47 0.52 7.55
N ARG A 74 -9.91 1.76 7.84
CA ARG A 74 -9.46 2.52 9.03
C ARG A 74 -9.74 1.78 10.34
N ARG A 75 -10.91 1.16 10.48
CA ARG A 75 -11.25 0.32 11.64
C ARG A 75 -10.36 -0.93 11.71
N HIS A 76 -10.13 -1.57 10.57
CA HIS A 76 -9.24 -2.73 10.45
C HIS A 76 -7.80 -2.43 10.90
N LEU A 77 -7.25 -1.26 10.54
CA LEU A 77 -5.89 -0.87 10.91
C LEU A 77 -5.62 -0.90 12.42
N ARG A 78 -6.62 -0.61 13.26
CA ARG A 78 -6.47 -0.61 14.73
C ARG A 78 -6.22 -1.98 15.34
N ARG A 79 -6.58 -3.06 14.64
CA ARG A 79 -6.48 -4.45 15.13
C ARG A 79 -5.79 -5.34 14.11
N CYS A 80 -5.00 -4.74 13.22
CA CYS A 80 -4.53 -5.43 12.04
C CYS A 80 -3.35 -6.36 12.35
N HIS A 81 -3.52 -7.66 12.07
CA HIS A 81 -2.46 -8.67 12.13
C HIS A 81 -2.18 -9.30 10.75
N CYS A 82 -2.49 -8.63 9.63
CA CYS A 82 -2.25 -9.29 8.34
C CYS A 82 -0.75 -9.56 8.15
N PRO A 83 -0.37 -10.76 7.69
CA PRO A 83 1.04 -11.20 7.58
C PRO A 83 1.86 -10.34 6.61
N LEU A 84 1.17 -9.56 5.77
CA LEU A 84 1.76 -8.66 4.78
C LEU A 84 1.42 -7.18 5.06
N SER A 85 0.69 -6.90 6.15
CA SER A 85 0.59 -5.54 6.68
C SER A 85 2.00 -5.14 7.02
N ASN A 86 2.53 -4.14 6.35
CA ASN A 86 3.81 -3.54 6.69
C ASN A 86 3.69 -2.72 7.98
N GLY A 87 2.99 -3.27 8.98
CA GLY A 87 2.75 -2.69 10.29
C GLY A 87 4.10 -2.37 10.88
N GLY A 88 4.45 -1.10 10.78
CA GLY A 88 5.56 -0.56 11.53
C GLY A 88 5.29 -0.89 12.99
N ARG A 89 6.27 -1.50 13.65
CA ARG A 89 6.53 -1.11 15.02
C ARG A 89 6.90 0.37 14.94
N THR A 90 5.98 1.24 15.33
CA THR A 90 6.40 2.49 15.98
C THR A 90 7.07 2.06 17.27
N ASN A 91 8.39 2.21 17.32
CA ASN A 91 9.11 2.28 18.58
C ASN A 91 8.71 3.58 19.29
#